data_AF-A0A9D2MD48-F1
#
_entry.id   AF-A0A9D2MD48-F1
#
_cell.length_a   1.000
_cell.length_b   1.000
_cell.length_c   1.000
_cell.angle_alpha   90.00
_cell.angle_beta   90.00
_cell.angle_gamma   90.00
#
_symmetry.space_group_name_H-M   'P 1'
#
loop_
_entity.id
_entity.type
_entity.pdbx_description
1 polymer ?
#
loop_
_entity_poly.entity_id
_entity_poly.type
_entity_poly.pdbx_seq_one_letter_code
_entity_poly.pdbx_strand_id
1 'polypeptide(L)'
;MREDKPLRFVVTHPDYGTAEVTALDKAAATVEAARLWGAVWREIACECTVSRGQRVLEHYCRRCGRRIRAQGLCPECRAVEELARRMAGSIPTRDRRAGMR
;
A
#
# COMPACT_ATOMS: atom_id res chain seq x y z
N MET A 1 13.18 -16.87 13.71
CA MET A 1 11.80 -16.36 13.86
C MET A 1 11.31 -16.04 12.47
N ARG A 2 10.34 -16.80 11.93
CA ARG A 2 9.84 -16.55 10.57
C ARG A 2 9.04 -15.25 10.61
N GLU A 3 9.48 -14.24 9.88
CA GLU A 3 8.70 -13.01 9.67
C GLU A 3 7.40 -13.40 8.99
N ASP A 4 6.33 -13.48 9.78
CA ASP A 4 4.98 -13.78 9.33
C ASP A 4 4.44 -12.52 8.64
N LYS A 5 4.93 -12.29 7.42
CA LYS A 5 4.62 -11.10 6.64
C LYS A 5 3.35 -11.36 5.84
N PRO A 6 2.30 -10.54 5.98
CA PRO A 6 1.03 -10.79 5.31
C PRO A 6 1.20 -10.73 3.79
N LEU A 7 0.79 -11.80 3.13
CA LEU A 7 0.78 -11.95 1.69
C LEU A 7 -0.60 -11.60 1.15
N ARG A 8 -0.66 -11.06 -0.07
CA ARG A 8 -1.93 -10.92 -0.77
C ARG A 8 -2.28 -12.26 -1.37
N PHE A 9 -3.47 -12.76 -1.09
CA PHE A 9 -4.02 -13.97 -1.67
C PHE A 9 -5.22 -13.59 -2.54
N VAL A 10 -5.32 -14.23 -3.69
CA VAL A 10 -6.48 -14.13 -4.56
C VAL A 10 -7.23 -15.44 -4.42
N VAL A 11 -8.44 -15.36 -3.87
CA VAL A 11 -9.33 -16.50 -3.67
C VAL A 11 -10.43 -16.40 -4.70
N THR A 12 -10.51 -17.37 -5.61
CA THR A 12 -11.59 -17.43 -6.60
C THR A 12 -12.54 -18.56 -6.22
N HIS A 13 -13.83 -18.25 -6.23
CA HIS A 13 -14.92 -19.21 -6.04
C HIS A 13 -15.88 -19.14 -7.25
N PRO A 14 -16.38 -20.28 -7.75
CA PRO A 14 -17.31 -20.31 -8.89
C PRO A 14 -18.59 -19.49 -8.66
N ASP A 15 -19.24 -19.63 -7.50
CA ASP A 15 -20.49 -18.89 -7.19
C ASP A 15 -20.30 -17.45 -6.70
N TYR A 16 -19.27 -17.16 -5.91
CA TYR A 16 -19.09 -15.84 -5.25
C TYR A 16 -18.11 -14.91 -5.96
N GLY A 17 -17.45 -15.39 -7.02
CA GLY A 17 -16.47 -14.63 -7.79
C GLY A 17 -15.08 -14.59 -7.16
N THR A 18 -14.32 -13.51 -7.43
CA THR A 18 -12.92 -13.39 -7.01
C THR A 18 -12.77 -12.38 -5.87
N ALA A 19 -12.17 -12.80 -4.76
CA ALA A 19 -11.85 -11.96 -3.59
C ALA A 19 -10.33 -11.81 -3.43
N GLU A 20 -9.89 -10.57 -3.26
CA GLU A 20 -8.48 -10.25 -3.00
C GLU A 20 -8.31 -9.90 -1.51
N VAL A 21 -7.62 -10.76 -0.78
CA VAL A 21 -7.47 -10.65 0.68
C VAL A 21 -6.01 -10.61 1.09
N THR A 22 -5.73 -9.94 2.20
CA THR A 22 -4.37 -9.85 2.76
C THR A 22 -4.31 -10.73 4.00
N ALA A 23 -3.55 -11.82 3.94
CA ALA A 23 -3.52 -12.81 5.01
C ALA A 23 -2.11 -13.39 5.20
N LEU A 24 -1.89 -14.02 6.34
CA LEU A 24 -0.59 -14.60 6.69
C LEU A 24 -0.41 -15.99 6.05
N ASP A 25 -1.50 -16.76 5.97
CA ASP A 25 -1.53 -18.10 5.40
C ASP A 25 -2.73 -18.28 4.46
N LYS A 26 -2.70 -19.34 3.64
CA LYS A 26 -3.82 -19.73 2.77
C LYS A 26 -5.12 -19.97 3.55
N ALA A 27 -5.04 -20.60 4.73
CA ALA A 27 -6.22 -20.80 5.56
C ALA A 27 -6.79 -19.46 6.04
N ALA A 28 -5.95 -18.55 6.54
CA ALA A 28 -6.40 -17.22 6.93
C ALA A 28 -7.00 -16.43 5.75
N ALA A 29 -6.46 -16.60 4.54
CA ALA A 29 -7.00 -16.00 3.33
C ALA A 29 -8.43 -16.48 3.03
N THR A 30 -8.68 -17.79 3.06
CA THR A 30 -10.02 -18.31 2.76
C THR A 30 -11.03 -17.90 3.84
N VAL A 31 -10.63 -17.77 5.12
CA VAL A 31 -11.54 -17.26 6.17
C VAL A 31 -11.94 -15.82 5.90
N GLU A 32 -10.98 -14.95 5.57
CA GLU A 32 -11.25 -13.54 5.28
C GLU A 32 -12.05 -13.36 3.99
N ALA A 33 -11.81 -14.20 2.98
CA ALA A 33 -12.61 -14.23 1.75
C ALA A 33 -14.05 -14.68 2.04
N ALA A 34 -14.23 -15.73 2.85
CA ALA A 34 -15.56 -16.19 3.29
C ALA A 34 -16.33 -15.08 4.01
N ARG A 35 -15.65 -14.33 4.89
CA ARG A 35 -16.23 -13.18 5.60
C ARG A 35 -16.67 -12.07 4.64
N LEU A 36 -15.89 -11.78 3.61
CA LEU A 36 -16.26 -10.80 2.58
C LEU A 36 -17.49 -11.23 1.76
N TRP A 37 -17.62 -12.53 1.50
CA TRP A 37 -18.77 -13.08 0.78
C TRP A 37 -19.99 -13.36 1.67
N GLY A 38 -19.84 -13.30 3.00
CA GLY A 38 -20.88 -13.68 3.95
C GLY A 38 -21.19 -15.19 3.95
N ALA A 39 -20.29 -16.02 3.44
CA ALA A 39 -20.46 -17.46 3.32
C ALA A 39 -19.76 -18.22 4.46
N VAL A 40 -20.24 -19.43 4.75
CA VAL A 40 -19.63 -20.30 5.77
C VAL A 40 -18.34 -20.90 5.23
N TRP A 41 -17.21 -20.53 5.84
CA TRP A 41 -15.87 -20.96 5.39
C TRP A 41 -15.74 -22.48 5.18
N ARG A 42 -16.40 -23.30 6.01
CA ARG A 42 -16.25 -24.77 5.98
C ARG A 42 -16.81 -25.39 4.71
N GLU A 43 -17.81 -24.74 4.10
CA GLU A 43 -18.50 -25.23 2.91
C GLU A 43 -17.74 -24.82 1.65
N ILE A 44 -17.29 -23.56 1.61
CA ILE A 44 -16.61 -23.01 0.43
C ILE A 44 -15.12 -23.37 0.35
N ALA A 45 -14.50 -23.81 1.45
CA ALA A 45 -13.04 -24.03 1.51
C ALA A 45 -12.53 -25.09 0.52
N CYS A 46 -13.35 -26.10 0.20
CA CYS A 46 -12.99 -27.14 -0.77
C CYS A 46 -13.08 -26.68 -2.23
N GLU A 47 -13.94 -25.69 -2.51
CA GLU A 47 -14.20 -25.18 -3.87
C GLU A 47 -13.40 -23.90 -4.17
N CYS A 48 -12.81 -23.28 -3.14
CA CYS A 48 -11.95 -22.11 -3.27
C CYS A 48 -10.61 -22.46 -3.93
N THR A 49 -10.34 -21.86 -5.09
CA THR A 49 -8.99 -21.87 -5.67
C THR A 49 -8.19 -20.71 -5.10
N VAL A 50 -7.25 -21.02 -4.18
CA VAL A 50 -6.39 -20.02 -3.53
C VAL A 50 -5.07 -19.88 -4.28
N SER A 51 -4.93 -18.77 -4.99
CA SER A 51 -3.68 -18.40 -5.64
C SER A 51 -2.88 -17.47 -4.72
N ARG A 52 -1.65 -17.86 -4.38
CA ARG A 52 -0.74 -17.03 -3.59
C ARG A 52 -0.25 -15.87 -4.45
N GLY A 53 -0.70 -14.66 -4.13
CA GLY A 53 -0.26 -13.45 -4.78
C GLY A 53 1.18 -13.08 -4.43
N GLN A 54 1.72 -12.12 -5.19
CA GLN A 54 3.06 -11.59 -4.98
C GLN A 54 3.21 -10.97 -3.57
N ARG A 55 4.43 -11.03 -3.03
CA ARG A 55 4.81 -10.34 -1.79
C ARG A 55 4.36 -8.89 -1.92
N VAL A 56 3.52 -8.43 -1.00
CA VAL A 56 3.21 -7.01 -0.91
C VAL A 56 4.51 -6.34 -0.46
N LEU A 57 5.21 -5.71 -1.39
CA LEU A 57 6.29 -4.79 -1.05
C LEU A 57 5.61 -3.62 -0.33
N GLU A 58 5.55 -3.71 1.00
CA GLU A 58 5.12 -2.60 1.81
C GLU A 58 6.11 -1.46 1.61
N HIS A 59 5.65 -0.43 0.90
CA HIS A 59 6.41 0.77 0.71
C HIS A 59 6.10 1.71 1.87
N TYR A 60 7.14 2.28 2.46
CA TYR A 60 7.03 3.27 3.52
C TYR A 60 7.50 4.62 2.99
N CYS A 61 6.87 5.70 3.44
CA CYS A 61 7.31 7.04 3.11
C CYS A 61 8.69 7.26 3.69
N ARG A 62 9.67 7.56 2.81
CA ARG A 62 11.05 7.84 3.23
C ARG A 62 11.20 9.04 4.18
N ARG A 63 10.17 9.87 4.33
CA ARG A 63 10.19 11.09 5.16
C ARG A 63 9.43 10.96 6.47
N CYS A 64 8.23 10.38 6.46
CA CYS A 64 7.37 10.29 7.65
C CYS A 64 7.07 8.86 8.10
N GLY A 65 7.57 7.84 7.40
CA GLY A 65 7.34 6.44 7.75
C GLY A 65 5.91 5.92 7.54
N ARG A 66 4.99 6.74 7.00
CA ARG A 66 3.62 6.29 6.69
C ARG A 66 3.62 5.25 5.57
N ARG A 67 2.77 4.22 5.68
CA ARG A 67 2.58 3.21 4.63
C ARG A 67 2.04 3.84 3.35
N ILE A 68 2.69 3.56 2.22
CA ILE A 68 2.36 4.09 0.90
C ILE A 68 2.20 2.94 -0.10
N ARG A 69 1.40 3.16 -1.14
CA ARG A 69 1.12 2.13 -2.17
C ARG A 69 2.24 1.97 -3.20
N ALA A 70 3.13 2.95 -3.31
CA ALA A 70 4.24 2.98 -4.26
C ALA A 70 5.50 3.47 -3.54
N GLN A 71 6.69 3.16 -4.07
CA GLN A 71 7.95 3.66 -3.50
C GLN A 71 8.02 5.19 -3.52
N GLY A 72 8.60 5.80 -2.47
CA GLY A 72 8.91 7.23 -2.44
C GLY A 72 8.27 7.98 -1.26
N LEU A 73 7.63 9.12 -1.56
CA LEU A 73 7.01 10.00 -0.57
C LEU A 73 5.50 9.79 -0.54
N CYS A 74 4.90 9.90 0.65
CA CYS A 74 3.45 9.96 0.76
C CYS A 74 2.90 11.23 0.08
N PRO A 75 1.62 11.23 -0.34
CA PRO A 75 1.00 12.39 -1.00
C PRO A 75 1.18 13.70 -0.22
N GLU A 76 1.11 13.66 1.11
CA GLU A 76 1.36 14.84 1.96
C GLU A 76 2.82 15.31 1.89
N CYS A 77 3.80 14.42 2.09
CA CYS A 77 5.20 14.81 2.00
C CYS A 77 5.60 15.26 0.60
N ARG A 78 4.98 14.69 -0.44
CA ARG A 78 5.15 15.14 -1.83
C ARG A 78 4.58 16.55 -2.02
N ALA A 79 3.39 16.83 -1.50
CA ALA A 79 2.78 18.15 -1.56
C ALA A 79 3.62 19.21 -0.82
N VAL A 80 4.20 18.85 0.33
CA VAL A 80 5.12 19.74 1.07
C VAL A 80 6.38 20.05 0.27
N GLU A 81 6.99 19.06 -0.39
CA GLU A 81 8.15 19.31 -1.27
C GLU A 81 7.78 20.19 -2.46
N GLU A 82 6.61 19.97 -3.06
CA GLU A 82 6.15 20.79 -4.18
C GLU A 82 5.88 22.24 -3.75
N LEU A 83 5.27 22.44 -2.59
CA LEU A 83 5.06 23.76 -2.01
C LEU A 83 6.39 24.46 -1.71
N ALA A 84 7.35 23.74 -1.12
CA ALA A 84 8.69 24.28 -0.86
C ALA A 84 9.40 24.71 -2.16
N ARG A 85 9.26 23.94 -3.24
CA ARG A 85 9.80 24.32 -4.57
C ARG A 85 9.13 25.56 -5.13
N ARG A 86 7.80 25.66 -5.03
CA ARG A 86 7.06 26.86 -5.45
C ARG A 86 7.49 28.08 -4.65
N MET A 87 7.62 27.95 -3.33
CA MET A 87 8.08 29.04 -2.47
C MET A 87 9.51 29.46 -2.83
N ALA A 88 10.44 28.52 -3.03
CA ALA A 88 11.82 28.81 -3.41
C ALA A 88 11.95 29.55 -4.75
N GLY A 89 11.13 29.19 -5.75
CA GLY A 89 11.06 29.94 -7.02
C GLY A 89 10.36 31.30 -6.92
N SER A 90 9.60 31.52 -5.84
CA SER A 90 8.90 32.78 -5.56
C SER A 90 9.70 33.73 -4.68
N ILE A 91 10.90 33.33 -4.21
CA ILE A 91 11.80 34.25 -3.53
C ILE A 91 12.43 35.12 -4.61
N PRO A 92 12.06 36.41 -4.75
CA PRO A 92 12.79 37.31 -5.62
C PRO A 92 14.23 37.33 -5.13
N THR A 93 15.19 37.10 -6.03
CA THR A 93 16.62 37.29 -5.78
C THR A 93 16.92 38.79 -5.68
N ARG A 94 16.28 39.49 -4.74
CA ARG A 94 16.56 40.89 -4.48
C ARG A 94 17.77 40.96 -3.55
N ASP A 95 18.81 41.60 -4.09
CA ASP A 95 19.96 42.17 -3.39
C ASP A 95 21.06 41.22 -2.87
N ARG A 96 22.03 40.94 -3.75
CA ARG A 96 23.46 40.82 -3.37
C ARG A 96 24.37 41.75 -4.20
N ARG A 97 23.82 42.80 -4.83
CA ARG A 97 24.57 43.69 -5.73
C ARG A 97 24.52 45.17 -5.32
N ALA A 98 24.24 45.47 -4.06
CA ALA A 98 24.43 46.79 -3.46
C ALA A 98 25.45 46.65 -2.31
N GLY A 99 26.74 46.83 -2.61
CA GLY A 99 27.76 46.79 -1.55
C GLY A 99 29.23 46.66 -1.94
N MET A 100 29.59 46.56 -3.23
CA MET A 100 30.99 46.70 -3.66
C MET A 100 31.16 48.02 -4.38
N ARG A 101 31.43 49.08 -3.63
CA ARG A 101 31.98 50.34 -4.11
C ARG A 101 33.28 50.60 -3.37
#